data_AF-A0A1V2RSG1-F1
#
_entry.id   AF-A0A1V2RSG1-F1
#
_cell.length_a   1.000
_cell.length_b   1.000
_cell.length_c   1.000
_cell.angle_alpha   90.00
_cell.angle_beta   90.00
_cell.angle_gamma   90.00
#
_symmetry.space_group_name_H-M   'P 1'
#
loop_
_entity.id
_entity.type
_entity.pdbx_description
1 polymer ?
#
loop_
_entity_poly.entity_id
_entity_poly.type
_entity_poly.pdbx_seq_one_letter_code
_entity_poly.pdbx_strand_id
1 'polypeptide(L)'
;MDERREGGGVTEVSFRSEARPHVYAGLVAPDGSDDQLDFAVLAVDALLALGDGLFEPLAVNVEVACCDAEFGYPLREPQPTARFHQLRVAAPPEWVGIPDIWNELLVARRERLDRAVILDWFRTILAQQECSRAHTRTGWTELIVEAVRVRLPEATRALLESDGSELPVSCGNGVIRFPVEKSADTLWVAGPLDWYSGSAPFGVRIVNESGDLTLDLSLNWSPWIDEDGAGPAIGAAVRRLSAMGWDVVPGDRKGV
;
A
#
# COMPACT_ATOMS: atom_id res chain seq x y z
N MET A 1 16.92 -11.52 -40.97
CA MET A 1 15.52 -12.01 -41.02
C MET A 1 15.03 -11.85 -39.61
N ASP A 2 14.34 -10.74 -39.40
CA ASP A 2 14.03 -10.17 -38.09
C ASP A 2 12.64 -10.69 -37.70
N GLU A 3 12.58 -11.73 -36.86
CA GLU A 3 11.33 -12.24 -36.32
C GLU A 3 10.77 -11.19 -35.35
N ARG A 4 9.92 -10.31 -35.88
CA ARG A 4 9.01 -9.52 -35.05
C ARG A 4 8.13 -10.51 -34.27
N ARG A 5 8.43 -10.71 -32.99
CA ARG A 5 7.45 -11.24 -32.03
C ARG A 5 6.25 -10.30 -32.08
N GLU A 6 5.16 -10.75 -32.68
CA GLU A 6 3.87 -10.10 -32.53
C GLU A 6 3.52 -10.08 -31.05
N GLY A 7 3.23 -8.89 -30.52
CA GLY A 7 3.09 -8.63 -29.09
C GLY A 7 2.04 -9.54 -28.45
N GLY A 8 2.45 -10.21 -27.37
CA GLY A 8 1.56 -11.02 -26.56
C GLY A 8 0.63 -10.11 -25.78
N GLY A 9 -0.56 -9.85 -26.31
CA GLY A 9 -1.60 -9.19 -25.53
C GLY A 9 -1.86 -9.93 -24.22
N VAL A 10 -2.24 -9.21 -23.16
CA VAL A 10 -2.65 -9.84 -21.89
C VAL A 10 -3.83 -10.76 -22.19
N THR A 11 -3.62 -12.07 -22.09
CA THR A 11 -4.64 -13.09 -22.38
C THR A 11 -5.40 -13.52 -21.13
N GLU A 12 -4.85 -13.27 -19.94
CA GLU A 12 -5.37 -13.75 -18.67
C GLU A 12 -4.88 -12.88 -17.50
N VAL A 13 -5.75 -12.65 -16.52
CA VAL A 13 -5.38 -12.05 -15.23
C VAL A 13 -5.16 -13.18 -14.23
N SER A 14 -4.01 -13.21 -13.56
CA SER A 14 -3.69 -14.26 -12.59
C SER A 14 -3.06 -13.69 -11.32
N PHE A 15 -3.26 -14.37 -10.20
CA PHE A 15 -2.48 -14.12 -8.99
C PHE A 15 -1.04 -14.58 -9.18
N ARG A 16 -0.09 -13.72 -8.85
CA ARG A 16 1.32 -14.07 -8.70
C ARG A 16 1.60 -14.11 -7.20
N SER A 17 1.36 -15.26 -6.58
CA SER A 17 1.48 -15.46 -5.13
C SER A 17 2.93 -15.51 -4.61
N GLU A 18 3.93 -15.25 -5.44
CA GLU A 18 5.31 -15.05 -4.98
C GLU A 18 5.49 -13.58 -4.63
N ALA A 19 5.04 -13.21 -3.42
CA ALA A 19 5.03 -11.87 -2.84
C ALA A 19 6.45 -11.26 -2.70
N ARG A 20 7.09 -10.96 -3.82
CA ARG A 20 8.30 -10.14 -3.84
C ARG A 20 7.86 -8.69 -4.03
N PRO A 21 8.39 -7.75 -3.24
CA PRO A 21 8.23 -6.34 -3.56
C PRO A 21 8.76 -6.11 -4.98
N HIS A 22 7.92 -5.50 -5.83
CA HIS A 22 8.29 -5.18 -7.21
C HIS A 22 9.04 -3.85 -7.28
N VAL A 23 8.76 -2.95 -6.34
CA VAL A 23 9.46 -1.69 -6.17
C VAL A 23 9.89 -1.58 -4.72
N TYR A 24 11.16 -1.29 -4.52
CA TYR A 24 11.74 -0.91 -3.24
C TYR A 24 12.21 0.54 -3.34
N ALA A 25 11.94 1.34 -2.32
CA ALA A 25 12.45 2.71 -2.25
C ALA A 25 12.93 3.04 -0.84
N GLY A 26 14.05 3.76 -0.73
CA GLY A 26 14.58 4.26 0.53
C GLY A 26 14.57 5.79 0.57
N LEU A 27 14.37 6.38 1.75
CA LEU A 27 14.54 7.80 1.98
C LEU A 27 15.11 8.01 3.38
N VAL A 28 16.25 8.68 3.47
CA VAL A 28 16.76 9.20 4.74
C VAL A 28 16.11 10.56 4.96
N ALA A 29 15.44 10.75 6.09
CA ALA A 29 14.82 12.03 6.42
C ALA A 29 15.86 13.17 6.45
N PRO A 30 15.49 14.40 6.05
CA PRO A 30 16.42 15.53 6.07
C PRO A 30 16.96 15.83 7.48
N ASP A 31 18.22 16.28 7.55
CA ASP A 31 18.85 16.70 8.82
C ASP A 31 17.96 17.69 9.60
N GLY A 32 17.80 17.43 10.90
CA GLY A 32 16.98 18.24 11.81
C GLY A 32 15.49 17.88 11.84
N SER A 33 15.05 16.91 11.02
CA SER A 33 13.74 16.28 11.18
C SER A 33 13.83 15.20 12.25
N ASP A 34 13.64 15.57 13.52
CA ASP A 34 13.56 14.59 14.61
C ASP A 34 12.10 14.29 14.99
N ASP A 35 11.11 14.96 14.39
CA ASP A 35 9.69 14.77 14.71
C ASP A 35 9.10 13.55 13.99
N GLN A 36 8.48 12.65 14.76
CA GLN A 36 7.80 11.47 14.25
C GLN A 36 6.64 11.84 13.31
N LEU A 37 6.03 13.01 13.51
CA LEU A 37 5.01 13.52 12.61
C LEU A 37 5.59 13.96 11.26
N ASP A 38 6.81 14.50 11.22
CA ASP A 38 7.48 14.87 9.97
C ASP A 38 7.82 13.61 9.15
N PHE A 39 8.25 12.53 9.80
CA PHE A 39 8.41 11.23 9.14
C PHE A 39 7.09 10.68 8.59
N ALA A 40 6.00 10.81 9.35
CA ALA A 40 4.68 10.42 8.88
C ALA A 40 4.23 11.25 7.67
N VAL A 41 4.57 12.54 7.61
CA VAL A 41 4.32 13.40 6.44
C VAL A 41 5.03 12.84 5.21
N LEU A 42 6.32 12.51 5.31
CA LEU A 42 7.09 11.94 4.20
C LEU A 42 6.48 10.60 3.72
N ALA A 43 6.12 9.72 4.65
CA ALA A 43 5.52 8.41 4.34
C ALA A 43 4.14 8.54 3.66
N VAL A 44 3.26 9.39 4.19
CA VAL A 44 1.91 9.60 3.63
C VAL A 44 2.00 10.28 2.27
N ASP A 45 2.91 11.24 2.09
CA ASP A 45 3.11 11.88 0.80
C ASP A 45 3.62 10.88 -0.24
N ALA A 46 4.54 9.99 0.13
CA ALA A 46 5.02 8.91 -0.74
C ALA A 46 3.89 7.93 -1.11
N LEU A 47 3.09 7.50 -0.14
CA LEU A 47 1.94 6.62 -0.37
C LEU A 47 0.97 7.22 -1.39
N LEU A 48 0.61 8.50 -1.23
CA LEU A 48 -0.35 9.16 -2.11
C LEU A 48 0.24 9.49 -3.48
N ALA A 49 1.52 9.85 -3.56
CA ALA A 49 2.21 10.03 -4.84
C ALA A 49 2.32 8.72 -5.63
N LEU A 50 2.53 7.59 -4.93
CA LEU A 50 2.50 6.27 -5.52
C LEU A 50 1.09 5.91 -6.01
N GLY A 51 0.07 6.15 -5.17
CA GLY A 51 -1.33 5.87 -5.48
C GLY A 51 -1.94 6.75 -6.58
N ASP A 52 -1.39 7.94 -6.85
CA ASP A 52 -1.96 8.88 -7.83
C ASP A 52 -2.19 8.25 -9.21
N GLY A 53 -3.47 8.13 -9.58
CA GLY A 53 -3.93 7.52 -10.82
C GLY A 53 -3.76 5.99 -10.89
N LEU A 54 -3.32 5.33 -9.82
CA LEU A 54 -3.02 3.91 -9.74
C LEU A 54 -3.93 3.17 -8.74
N PHE A 55 -4.01 3.63 -7.49
CA PHE A 55 -4.87 3.04 -6.46
C PHE A 55 -5.31 4.06 -5.40
N GLU A 56 -6.37 3.72 -4.68
CA GLU A 56 -6.90 4.44 -3.53
C GLU A 56 -6.85 3.51 -2.30
N PRO A 57 -6.27 3.94 -1.16
CA PRO A 57 -6.28 3.14 0.05
C PRO A 57 -7.70 3.05 0.61
N LEU A 58 -8.13 1.84 0.97
CA LEU A 58 -9.38 1.60 1.70
C LEU A 58 -9.13 1.47 3.21
N ALA A 59 -7.90 1.09 3.60
CA ALA A 59 -7.43 1.12 4.97
C ALA A 59 -5.93 1.45 5.04
N VAL A 60 -5.54 2.14 6.11
CA VAL A 60 -4.16 2.41 6.49
C VAL A 60 -3.99 1.89 7.92
N ASN A 61 -3.04 0.98 8.10
CA ASN A 61 -2.68 0.41 9.39
C ASN A 61 -1.37 1.04 9.84
N VAL A 62 -1.25 1.36 11.12
CA VAL A 62 -0.04 1.94 11.70
C VAL A 62 0.32 1.21 12.99
N GLU A 63 1.60 0.85 13.09
CA GLU A 63 2.20 0.39 14.33
C GLU A 63 2.89 1.56 15.03
N VAL A 64 2.48 1.80 16.27
CA VAL A 64 3.02 2.83 17.17
C VAL A 64 3.93 2.16 18.19
N ALA A 65 5.07 2.77 18.49
CA ALA A 65 6.02 2.27 19.47
C ALA A 65 6.46 3.37 20.43
N CYS A 66 6.99 2.98 21.58
CA CYS A 66 7.80 3.89 22.38
C CYS A 66 9.21 3.90 21.82
N CYS A 67 9.70 5.07 21.48
CA CYS A 67 11.02 5.28 20.92
C CYS A 67 11.94 5.93 21.94
N ASP A 68 13.23 5.67 21.81
CA ASP A 68 14.25 6.49 22.46
C ASP A 68 14.12 7.95 22.03
N ALA A 69 14.15 8.88 22.98
CA ALA A 69 13.90 10.29 22.69
C ALA A 69 15.08 10.97 21.97
N GLU A 70 16.31 10.47 22.14
CA GLU A 70 17.51 11.02 21.51
C GLU A 70 17.72 10.42 20.12
N PHE A 71 17.58 9.10 19.99
CA PHE A 71 17.90 8.40 18.76
C PHE A 71 16.70 8.01 17.90
N GLY A 72 15.48 8.06 18.43
CA GLY A 72 14.27 7.66 17.70
C GLY A 72 14.06 6.15 17.54
N TYR A 73 14.99 5.31 18.02
CA TYR A 73 14.89 3.85 17.90
C TYR A 73 13.68 3.29 18.65
N PRO A 74 12.89 2.39 18.05
CA PRO A 74 11.81 1.73 18.75
C PRO A 74 12.35 0.83 19.86
N LEU A 75 11.76 0.95 21.05
CA LEU A 75 12.12 0.17 22.22
C LEU A 75 11.21 -1.05 22.34
N ARG A 76 11.78 -2.15 22.85
CA ARG A 76 10.99 -3.31 23.24
C ARG A 76 10.14 -3.05 24.49
N GLU A 77 10.63 -2.23 25.41
CA GLU A 77 9.91 -1.82 26.62
C GLU A 77 10.31 -0.38 27.02
N PRO A 78 9.37 0.47 27.46
CA PRO A 78 7.94 0.19 27.60
C PRO A 78 7.22 0.10 26.25
N GLN A 79 6.01 -0.44 26.24
CA GLN A 79 5.09 -0.40 25.09
C GLN A 79 4.06 0.74 25.27
N PRO A 80 3.54 1.33 24.18
CA PRO A 80 2.44 2.28 24.27
C PRO A 80 1.15 1.57 24.73
N THR A 81 0.17 2.35 25.19
CA THR A 81 -1.13 1.79 25.66
C THR A 81 -1.87 1.04 24.57
N ALA A 82 -1.81 1.53 23.33
CA ALA A 82 -2.31 0.84 22.15
C ALA A 82 -1.25 0.91 21.03
N ARG A 83 -0.75 -0.26 20.63
CA ARG A 83 0.30 -0.40 19.62
C ARG A 83 -0.24 -0.35 18.19
N PHE A 84 -1.39 -0.96 17.95
CA PHE A 84 -1.90 -1.19 16.61
C PHE A 84 -3.13 -0.35 16.33
N HIS A 85 -3.08 0.45 15.27
CA HIS A 85 -4.17 1.34 14.87
C HIS A 85 -4.52 1.12 13.39
N GLN A 86 -5.79 1.21 13.05
CA GLN A 86 -6.27 1.18 11.67
C GLN A 86 -7.22 2.35 11.41
N LEU A 87 -6.96 3.07 10.32
CA LEU A 87 -7.88 4.03 9.73
C LEU A 87 -8.49 3.41 8.47
N ARG A 88 -9.81 3.30 8.39
CA ARG A 88 -10.48 2.75 7.19
C ARG A 88 -11.64 3.61 6.70
N VAL A 89 -11.99 3.43 5.43
CA VAL A 89 -13.22 4.01 4.87
C VAL A 89 -14.44 3.51 5.64
N ALA A 90 -15.42 4.38 5.86
CA ALA A 90 -16.60 4.08 6.66
C ALA A 90 -17.55 3.10 5.94
N ALA A 91 -17.61 3.20 4.62
CA ALA A 91 -18.41 2.36 3.74
C ALA A 91 -17.54 1.85 2.57
N PRO A 92 -16.70 0.81 2.78
CA PRO A 92 -16.07 0.13 1.66
C PRO A 92 -17.15 -0.56 0.79
N PRO A 93 -16.83 -0.93 -0.47
CA PRO A 93 -17.72 -1.79 -1.24
C PRO A 93 -18.06 -3.07 -0.46
N GLU A 94 -19.30 -3.55 -0.56
CA GLU A 94 -19.82 -4.63 0.31
C GLU A 94 -19.06 -5.96 0.21
N TRP A 95 -18.40 -6.20 -0.93
CA TRP A 95 -17.60 -7.39 -1.20
C TRP A 95 -16.14 -7.24 -0.75
N VAL A 96 -15.73 -6.10 -0.20
CA VAL A 96 -14.35 -5.87 0.26
C VAL A 96 -14.24 -6.20 1.74
N GLY A 97 -13.37 -7.16 2.05
CA GLY A 97 -12.94 -7.44 3.41
C GLY A 97 -11.78 -6.54 3.77
N ILE A 98 -11.90 -5.74 4.84
CA ILE A 98 -10.74 -5.03 5.40
C ILE A 98 -10.24 -5.85 6.58
N PRO A 99 -9.10 -6.57 6.45
CA PRO A 99 -8.63 -7.46 7.50
C PRO A 99 -8.15 -6.69 8.73
N ASP A 100 -8.34 -7.29 9.90
CA ASP A 100 -7.66 -6.88 11.12
C ASP A 100 -6.30 -7.59 11.15
N ILE A 101 -5.27 -6.91 10.64
CA ILE A 101 -3.94 -7.52 10.39
C ILE A 101 -3.11 -7.75 11.68
N TRP A 102 -3.54 -7.13 12.78
CA TRP A 102 -2.96 -7.27 14.11
C TRP A 102 -4.03 -7.55 15.16
N ASN A 103 -3.63 -8.21 16.24
CA ASN A 103 -4.49 -8.36 17.42
C ASN A 103 -4.66 -7.02 18.13
N GLU A 104 -5.79 -6.82 18.82
CA GLU A 104 -6.05 -5.61 19.64
C GLU A 104 -6.05 -4.29 18.85
N LEU A 105 -6.41 -4.39 17.56
CA LEU A 105 -6.45 -3.26 16.64
C LEU A 105 -7.49 -2.20 17.04
N LEU A 106 -7.06 -0.95 17.22
CA LEU A 106 -7.97 0.17 17.39
C LEU A 106 -8.38 0.75 16.04
N VAL A 107 -9.68 0.74 15.75
CA VAL A 107 -10.22 1.11 14.44
C VAL A 107 -10.89 2.49 14.47
N ALA A 108 -10.39 3.41 13.66
CA ALA A 108 -11.04 4.65 13.28
C ALA A 108 -11.69 4.52 11.88
N ARG A 109 -12.84 5.16 11.70
CA ARG A 109 -13.57 5.20 10.41
C ARG A 109 -13.72 6.63 9.90
N ARG A 110 -13.59 6.83 8.59
CA ARG A 110 -13.75 8.12 7.90
C ARG A 110 -14.40 7.92 6.54
N GLU A 111 -15.09 8.93 6.02
CA GLU A 111 -15.70 8.87 4.69
C GLU A 111 -14.67 8.65 3.57
N ARG A 112 -13.49 9.26 3.69
CA ARG A 112 -12.41 9.18 2.71
C ARG A 112 -11.04 9.19 3.39
N LEU A 113 -10.03 8.63 2.74
CA LEU A 113 -8.65 8.58 3.22
C LEU A 113 -7.76 9.50 2.35
N ASP A 114 -7.94 10.81 2.52
CA ASP A 114 -7.05 11.80 1.90
C ASP A 114 -5.86 12.14 2.81
N ARG A 115 -4.90 12.89 2.26
CA ARG A 115 -3.70 13.36 2.97
C ARG A 115 -4.00 13.99 4.33
N ALA A 116 -4.96 14.93 4.36
CA ALA A 116 -5.27 15.68 5.57
C ALA A 116 -5.90 14.77 6.63
N VAL A 117 -6.79 13.87 6.21
CA VAL A 117 -7.44 12.91 7.10
C VAL A 117 -6.45 11.93 7.70
N ILE A 118 -5.54 11.37 6.88
CA ILE A 118 -4.53 10.41 7.37
C ILE A 118 -3.56 11.09 8.33
N LEU A 119 -3.07 12.31 8.02
CA LEU A 119 -2.13 13.03 8.87
C LEU A 119 -2.76 13.55 10.17
N ASP A 120 -4.02 13.98 10.13
CA ASP A 120 -4.74 14.36 11.36
C ASP A 120 -4.95 13.16 12.29
N TRP A 121 -5.26 12.00 11.71
CA TRP A 121 -5.32 10.74 12.44
C TRP A 121 -3.95 10.36 13.03
N PHE A 122 -2.86 10.45 12.27
CA PHE A 122 -1.49 10.23 12.76
C PHE A 122 -1.15 11.13 13.95
N ARG A 123 -1.42 12.43 13.83
CA ARG A 123 -1.23 13.39 14.92
C ARG A 123 -2.01 12.98 16.17
N THR A 124 -3.24 12.54 15.98
CA THR A 124 -4.11 12.08 17.08
C THR A 124 -3.52 10.86 17.78
N ILE A 125 -3.14 9.81 17.05
CA ILE A 125 -2.61 8.59 17.67
C ILE A 125 -1.27 8.85 18.36
N LEU A 126 -0.37 9.63 17.76
CA LEU A 126 0.94 9.96 18.35
C LEU A 126 0.79 10.80 19.63
N ALA A 127 -0.19 11.70 19.69
CA ALA A 127 -0.44 12.54 20.87
C ALA A 127 -1.20 11.81 22.01
N GLN A 128 -1.96 10.76 21.69
CA GLN A 128 -2.77 10.03 22.67
C GLN A 128 -2.00 8.93 23.41
N GLN A 129 -0.92 8.40 22.83
CA GLN A 129 -0.15 7.35 23.51
C GLN A 129 0.79 7.92 24.55
N GLU A 130 0.88 7.23 25.68
CA GLU A 130 1.84 7.53 26.74
C GLU A 130 2.93 6.45 26.78
N CYS A 131 4.18 6.90 26.83
CA CYS A 131 5.34 6.06 27.12
C CYS A 131 5.81 6.34 28.54
N SER A 132 5.69 5.34 29.41
CA SER A 132 5.82 5.52 30.86
C SER A 132 7.25 5.78 31.36
N ARG A 133 8.26 5.61 30.50
CA ARG A 133 9.67 5.71 30.87
C ARG A 133 10.25 7.08 30.53
N ALA A 134 11.07 7.63 31.42
CA ALA A 134 11.82 8.85 31.13
C ALA A 134 12.71 8.68 29.88
N HIS A 135 12.89 9.76 29.12
CA HIS A 135 13.66 9.78 27.86
C HIS A 135 13.08 8.87 26.76
N THR A 136 11.78 8.61 26.81
CA THR A 136 11.06 7.96 25.71
C THR A 136 10.01 8.89 25.14
N ARG A 137 9.67 8.68 23.89
CA ARG A 137 8.62 9.41 23.17
C ARG A 137 7.78 8.45 22.34
N THR A 138 6.54 8.80 22.04
CA THR A 138 5.71 8.04 21.10
C THR A 138 6.22 8.26 19.68
N GLY A 139 6.43 7.18 18.94
CA GLY A 139 6.75 7.19 17.51
C GLY A 139 6.02 6.09 16.76
N TRP A 140 6.30 5.93 15.47
CA TRP A 140 5.70 4.88 14.65
C TRP A 140 6.80 4.11 13.92
N THR A 141 6.58 2.82 13.72
CA THR A 141 7.57 1.90 13.11
C THR A 141 7.12 1.42 11.76
N GLU A 142 5.82 1.34 11.52
CA GLU A 142 5.29 0.71 10.31
C GLU A 142 3.96 1.33 9.88
N LEU A 143 3.79 1.50 8.57
CA LEU A 143 2.54 1.86 7.91
C LEU A 143 2.25 0.79 6.85
N ILE A 144 1.08 0.17 6.90
CA ILE A 144 0.66 -0.88 5.96
C ILE A 144 -0.67 -0.53 5.31
N VAL A 145 -0.73 -0.66 3.98
CA VAL A 145 -1.95 -0.59 3.17
C VAL A 145 -2.12 -1.93 2.46
N GLU A 146 -3.07 -2.73 2.94
CA GLU A 146 -3.39 -4.06 2.40
C GLU A 146 -4.81 -4.16 1.85
N ALA A 147 -5.62 -3.12 2.00
CA ALA A 147 -6.93 -3.00 1.36
C ALA A 147 -6.92 -1.78 0.44
N VAL A 148 -7.13 -2.00 -0.85
CA VAL A 148 -7.01 -0.98 -1.89
C VAL A 148 -8.11 -1.13 -2.93
N ARG A 149 -8.45 0.00 -3.55
CA ARG A 149 -9.18 0.08 -4.80
C ARG A 149 -8.21 0.46 -5.90
N VAL A 150 -8.04 -0.39 -6.90
CA VAL A 150 -7.01 -0.27 -7.92
C VAL A 150 -7.62 0.00 -9.28
N ARG A 151 -7.00 0.91 -10.02
CA ARG A 151 -7.37 1.20 -11.40
C ARG A 151 -6.94 0.06 -12.31
N LEU A 152 -7.89 -0.48 -13.05
CA LEU A 152 -7.62 -1.46 -14.07
C LEU A 152 -6.96 -0.81 -15.31
N PRO A 153 -5.88 -1.40 -15.86
CA PRO A 153 -5.29 -0.96 -17.11
C PRO A 153 -6.27 -1.12 -18.28
N GLU A 154 -6.23 -0.25 -19.28
CA GLU A 154 -7.15 -0.31 -20.43
C GLU A 154 -7.11 -1.67 -21.15
N ALA A 155 -5.94 -2.31 -21.23
CA ALA A 155 -5.76 -3.64 -21.82
C ALA A 155 -6.62 -4.73 -21.15
N THR A 156 -6.98 -4.57 -19.87
CA THR A 156 -7.83 -5.54 -19.15
C THR A 156 -9.30 -5.47 -19.55
N ARG A 157 -9.73 -4.43 -20.26
CA ARG A 157 -11.13 -4.28 -20.70
C ARG A 157 -11.59 -5.44 -21.59
N ALA A 158 -10.70 -6.00 -22.40
CA ALA A 158 -11.00 -7.14 -23.26
C ALA A 158 -11.13 -8.48 -22.49
N LEU A 159 -10.73 -8.51 -21.21
CA LEU A 159 -10.74 -9.69 -20.35
C LEU A 159 -11.95 -9.74 -19.42
N LEU A 160 -12.77 -8.69 -19.40
CA LEU A 160 -13.97 -8.66 -18.59
C LEU A 160 -15.00 -9.68 -19.10
N GLU A 161 -15.86 -10.14 -18.20
CA GLU A 161 -17.07 -10.89 -18.57
C GLU A 161 -17.95 -10.06 -19.53
N SER A 162 -18.87 -10.71 -20.25
CA SER A 162 -19.60 -10.09 -21.37
C SER A 162 -20.41 -8.83 -21.03
N ASP A 163 -20.83 -8.66 -19.78
CA ASP A 163 -21.52 -7.46 -19.27
C ASP A 163 -20.57 -6.39 -18.70
N GLY A 164 -19.28 -6.71 -18.62
CA GLY A 164 -18.23 -5.89 -18.06
C GLY A 164 -18.38 -5.64 -16.55
N SER A 165 -19.08 -6.53 -15.82
CA SER A 165 -19.33 -6.39 -14.39
C SER A 165 -18.28 -7.08 -13.52
N GLU A 166 -17.57 -8.07 -14.06
CA GLU A 166 -16.61 -8.88 -13.33
C GLU A 166 -15.31 -9.06 -14.13
N LEU A 167 -14.20 -9.10 -13.41
CA LEU A 167 -12.89 -9.50 -13.91
C LEU A 167 -12.56 -10.92 -13.41
N PRO A 168 -12.45 -11.92 -14.29
CA PRO A 168 -11.97 -13.24 -13.93
C PRO A 168 -10.47 -13.20 -13.64
N VAL A 169 -10.07 -13.65 -12.45
CA VAL A 169 -8.69 -13.75 -12.00
C VAL A 169 -8.36 -15.19 -11.65
N SER A 170 -7.41 -15.78 -12.36
CA SER A 170 -6.97 -17.15 -12.15
C SER A 170 -6.15 -17.30 -10.88
N CYS A 171 -6.53 -18.26 -10.04
CA CYS A 171 -5.90 -18.57 -8.77
C CYS A 171 -5.75 -20.10 -8.62
N GLY A 172 -4.53 -20.60 -8.80
CA GLY A 172 -4.26 -22.03 -8.81
C GLY A 172 -5.04 -22.73 -9.93
N ASN A 173 -5.91 -23.68 -9.57
CA ASN A 173 -6.77 -24.40 -10.52
C ASN A 173 -8.18 -23.80 -10.67
N GLY A 174 -8.44 -22.65 -10.04
CA GLY A 174 -9.74 -21.99 -10.03
C GLY A 174 -9.69 -20.58 -10.61
N VAL A 175 -10.87 -20.00 -10.78
CA VAL A 175 -11.06 -18.61 -11.20
C VAL A 175 -11.89 -17.90 -10.13
N ILE A 176 -11.37 -16.78 -9.65
CA ILE A 176 -12.03 -15.87 -8.71
C ILE A 176 -12.58 -14.71 -9.54
N ARG A 177 -13.83 -14.32 -9.33
CA ARG A 177 -14.45 -13.19 -10.04
C ARG A 177 -14.45 -11.98 -9.13
N PHE A 178 -13.81 -10.92 -9.60
CA PHE A 178 -13.75 -9.65 -8.88
C PHE A 178 -14.77 -8.68 -9.48
N PRO A 179 -15.68 -8.12 -8.66
CA PRO A 179 -16.57 -7.06 -9.13
C PRO A 179 -15.79 -5.86 -9.65
N VAL A 180 -16.23 -5.32 -10.77
CA VAL A 180 -15.63 -4.18 -11.46
C VAL A 180 -16.53 -2.97 -11.29
N GLU A 181 -16.00 -1.94 -10.64
CA GLU A 181 -16.65 -0.66 -10.53
C GLU A 181 -16.33 0.21 -11.75
N LYS A 182 -17.36 0.86 -12.29
CA LYS A 182 -17.24 1.85 -13.36
C LYS A 182 -17.42 3.23 -12.75
N SER A 183 -16.36 4.04 -12.76
CA SER A 183 -16.39 5.43 -12.31
C SER A 183 -15.92 6.33 -13.44
N ALA A 184 -16.83 7.15 -13.98
CA ALA A 184 -16.66 7.83 -15.25
C ALA A 184 -16.19 6.85 -16.35
N ASP A 185 -15.05 7.13 -16.99
CA ASP A 185 -14.47 6.27 -18.04
C ASP A 185 -13.40 5.29 -17.51
N THR A 186 -13.28 5.14 -16.20
CA THR A 186 -12.25 4.31 -15.57
C THR A 186 -12.85 3.08 -14.90
N LEU A 187 -12.18 1.95 -15.09
CA LEU A 187 -12.51 0.67 -14.47
C LEU A 187 -11.68 0.48 -13.20
N TRP A 188 -12.32 0.03 -12.13
CA TRP A 188 -11.71 -0.20 -10.83
C TRP A 188 -12.07 -1.58 -10.30
N VAL A 189 -11.15 -2.16 -9.54
CA VAL A 189 -11.38 -3.36 -8.73
C VAL A 189 -10.92 -3.08 -7.31
N ALA A 190 -11.55 -3.68 -6.33
CA ALA A 190 -11.16 -3.53 -4.94
C ALA A 190 -10.87 -4.89 -4.31
N GLY A 191 -9.95 -4.90 -3.34
CA GLY A 191 -9.61 -6.11 -2.60
C GLY A 191 -8.94 -5.80 -1.25
N PRO A 192 -8.81 -6.81 -0.37
CA PRO A 192 -9.18 -8.21 -0.61
C PRO A 192 -10.71 -8.44 -0.54
N LEU A 193 -11.20 -9.60 -0.98
CA LEU A 193 -12.63 -9.92 -0.90
C LEU A 193 -12.98 -10.41 0.51
N ASP A 194 -14.17 -10.11 1.00
CA ASP A 194 -14.62 -10.49 2.35
C ASP A 194 -14.67 -12.02 2.57
N TRP A 195 -15.01 -12.76 1.52
CA TRP A 195 -15.08 -14.23 1.54
C TRP A 195 -13.79 -14.93 1.09
N TYR A 196 -12.77 -14.20 0.66
CA TYR A 196 -11.51 -14.77 0.18
C TYR A 196 -10.31 -14.04 0.80
N SER A 197 -9.58 -14.76 1.65
CA SER A 197 -8.40 -14.27 2.37
C SER A 197 -7.15 -14.12 1.49
N GLY A 198 -7.28 -14.04 0.16
CA GLY A 198 -6.14 -13.78 -0.70
C GLY A 198 -5.70 -12.33 -0.65
N SER A 199 -4.59 -12.04 -1.33
CA SER A 199 -4.01 -10.71 -1.33
C SER A 199 -4.83 -9.73 -2.17
N ALA A 200 -4.91 -8.48 -1.71
CA ALA A 200 -5.39 -7.36 -2.52
C ALA A 200 -4.54 -7.20 -3.78
N PRO A 201 -5.03 -6.52 -4.84
CA PRO A 201 -4.26 -6.36 -6.07
C PRO A 201 -2.88 -5.73 -5.82
N PHE A 202 -2.79 -4.78 -4.90
CA PHE A 202 -1.54 -4.20 -4.39
C PHE A 202 -1.46 -4.24 -2.86
N GLY A 203 -0.23 -4.21 -2.36
CA GLY A 203 0.09 -3.88 -0.98
C GLY A 203 1.19 -2.82 -0.93
N VAL A 204 1.11 -1.90 0.04
CA VAL A 204 2.18 -0.94 0.32
C VAL A 204 2.56 -1.07 1.79
N ARG A 205 3.86 -1.17 2.04
CA ARG A 205 4.42 -1.19 3.39
C ARG A 205 5.51 -0.13 3.48
N ILE A 206 5.45 0.73 4.49
CA ILE A 206 6.47 1.72 4.78
C ILE A 206 6.98 1.47 6.19
N VAL A 207 8.28 1.26 6.34
CA VAL A 207 8.93 1.08 7.65
C VAL A 207 9.70 2.34 8.00
N ASN A 208 9.62 2.76 9.25
CA ASN A 208 10.39 3.86 9.81
C ASN A 208 11.39 3.33 10.85
N GLU A 209 12.67 3.29 10.46
CA GLU A 209 13.77 2.92 11.34
C GLU A 209 14.53 4.18 11.79
N SER A 210 13.87 5.01 12.61
CA SER A 210 14.45 6.23 13.18
C SER A 210 14.79 7.32 12.16
N GLY A 211 13.88 7.55 11.22
CA GLY A 211 14.06 8.53 10.13
C GLY A 211 14.62 7.92 8.84
N ASP A 212 15.10 6.68 8.89
CA ASP A 212 15.36 5.88 7.70
C ASP A 212 14.04 5.22 7.26
N LEU A 213 13.42 5.78 6.22
CA LEU A 213 12.17 5.28 5.66
C LEU A 213 12.45 4.31 4.52
N THR A 214 11.79 3.16 4.55
CA THR A 214 11.79 2.20 3.44
C THR A 214 10.36 1.94 2.99
N LEU A 215 10.15 1.81 1.68
CA LEU A 215 8.86 1.57 1.06
C LEU A 215 8.95 0.33 0.18
N ASP A 216 8.03 -0.60 0.42
CA ASP A 216 7.80 -1.79 -0.38
C ASP A 216 6.45 -1.69 -1.08
N LEU A 217 6.43 -1.83 -2.42
CA LEU A 217 5.21 -2.01 -3.21
C LEU A 217 5.14 -3.46 -3.70
N SER A 218 4.14 -4.19 -3.22
CA SER A 218 3.79 -5.53 -3.69
C SER A 218 2.72 -5.44 -4.78
N LEU A 219 2.99 -6.03 -5.94
CA LEU A 219 2.04 -6.20 -7.02
C LEU A 219 1.64 -7.67 -7.03
N ASN A 220 0.37 -7.97 -6.79
CA ASN A 220 -0.05 -9.36 -6.56
C ASN A 220 -0.68 -9.99 -7.81
N TRP A 221 -1.05 -9.20 -8.83
CA TRP A 221 -1.74 -9.69 -10.02
C TRP A 221 -0.97 -9.35 -11.30
N SER A 222 -1.04 -10.24 -12.29
CA SER A 222 -0.32 -10.14 -13.57
C SER A 222 -0.46 -8.83 -14.35
N PRO A 223 -1.62 -8.11 -14.39
CA PRO A 223 -1.78 -6.93 -15.23
C PRO A 223 -0.84 -5.78 -14.88
N TRP A 224 -0.29 -5.76 -13.66
CA TRP A 224 0.65 -4.73 -13.23
C TRP A 224 2.09 -5.23 -13.17
N ILE A 225 2.32 -6.51 -13.44
CA ILE A 225 3.63 -7.17 -13.37
C ILE A 225 4.19 -7.37 -14.78
N ASP A 226 3.36 -7.83 -15.71
CA ASP A 226 3.81 -8.20 -17.06
C ASP A 226 4.14 -6.94 -17.88
N GLU A 227 5.17 -7.01 -18.73
CA GLU A 227 5.69 -5.86 -19.51
C GLU A 227 4.63 -5.23 -20.43
N ASP A 228 3.73 -6.06 -20.97
CA ASP A 228 2.62 -5.65 -21.83
C ASP A 228 1.40 -5.11 -21.06
N GLY A 229 1.49 -5.08 -19.72
CA GLY A 229 0.45 -4.60 -18.81
C GLY A 229 0.56 -3.11 -18.45
N ALA A 230 0.31 -2.80 -17.18
CA ALA A 230 0.31 -1.45 -16.60
C ALA A 230 1.71 -0.85 -16.38
N GLY A 231 2.76 -1.45 -16.96
CA GLY A 231 4.15 -1.05 -16.78
C GLY A 231 4.37 0.47 -16.87
N PRO A 232 3.78 1.19 -17.85
CA PRO A 232 3.90 2.65 -17.93
C PRO A 232 3.33 3.40 -16.71
N ALA A 233 2.23 2.94 -16.12
CA ALA A 233 1.60 3.56 -14.96
C ALA A 233 2.42 3.33 -13.68
N ILE A 234 2.89 2.10 -13.47
CA ILE A 234 3.82 1.78 -12.37
C ILE A 234 5.11 2.61 -12.53
N GLY A 235 5.68 2.66 -13.73
CA GLY A 235 6.86 3.49 -14.01
C GLY A 235 6.64 4.98 -13.76
N ALA A 236 5.42 5.50 -14.02
CA ALA A 236 5.08 6.88 -13.67
C ALA A 236 5.01 7.09 -12.15
N ALA A 237 4.41 6.16 -11.40
CA ALA A 237 4.37 6.19 -9.95
C ALA A 237 5.78 6.16 -9.33
N VAL A 238 6.65 5.28 -9.84
CA VAL A 238 8.06 5.19 -9.45
C VAL A 238 8.82 6.50 -9.70
N ARG A 239 8.63 7.12 -10.89
CA ARG A 239 9.26 8.41 -11.19
C ARG A 239 8.82 9.52 -10.24
N ARG A 240 7.56 9.52 -9.79
CA ARG A 240 7.07 10.50 -8.80
C ARG A 240 7.75 10.30 -7.45
N LEU A 241 7.88 9.07 -6.97
CA LEU A 241 8.63 8.77 -5.74
C LEU A 241 10.09 9.26 -5.85
N SER A 242 10.76 8.95 -6.95
CA SER A 242 12.14 9.39 -7.17
C SER A 242 12.26 10.93 -7.22
N ALA A 243 11.30 11.62 -7.82
CA ALA A 243 11.25 13.09 -7.84
C ALA A 243 11.05 13.72 -6.44
N MET A 244 10.54 12.94 -5.48
CA MET A 244 10.41 13.34 -4.07
C MET A 244 11.67 13.04 -3.24
N GLY A 245 12.73 12.53 -3.87
CA GLY A 245 14.01 12.23 -3.21
C GLY A 245 14.16 10.78 -2.73
N TRP A 246 13.19 9.91 -3.01
CA TRP A 246 13.33 8.48 -2.69
C TRP A 246 14.32 7.81 -3.64
N ASP A 247 15.25 7.05 -3.09
CA ASP A 247 16.16 6.19 -3.85
C ASP A 247 15.42 4.89 -4.23
N VAL A 248 14.97 4.81 -5.49
CA VAL A 248 14.17 3.68 -5.98
C VAL A 248 15.07 2.62 -6.61
N VAL A 249 14.99 1.40 -6.08
CA VAL A 249 15.70 0.23 -6.60
C VAL A 249 14.70 -0.66 -7.36
N PRO A 250 14.94 -0.98 -8.64
CA PRO A 250 14.13 -1.96 -9.36
C PRO A 250 14.16 -3.33 -8.67
N GLY A 251 13.01 -4.00 -8.52
CA GLY A 251 12.84 -5.26 -7.77
C GLY A 251 13.55 -6.52 -8.32
N ASP A 252 14.47 -6.39 -9.27
CA ASP A 252 15.14 -7.52 -9.94
C ASP A 252 16.35 -8.10 -9.18
N ARG A 253 16.53 -7.78 -7.89
CA ARG A 253 17.59 -8.41 -7.08
C ARG A 253 17.25 -9.89 -6.77
N LYS A 254 17.45 -10.75 -7.77
CA LYS A 254 17.80 -12.16 -7.57
C LYS A 254 19.22 -12.20 -7.00
N GLY A 255 19.37 -12.09 -5.68
CA GLY A 255 20.64 -12.42 -5.02
C GLY A 255 20.96 -11.53 -3.83
N VAL A 256 20.55 -11.99 -2.64
CA VAL A 256 21.42 -12.09 -1.45
C VAL A 256 21.22 -13.48 -0.89
#